data_AF-A0A0C3CY94-F1
#
_entry.id   AF-A0A0C3CY94-F1
#
_cell.length_a   1.000
_cell.length_b   1.000
_cell.length_c   1.000
_cell.angle_alpha   90.00
_cell.angle_beta   90.00
_cell.angle_gamma   90.00
#
_symmetry.space_group_name_H-M   'P 1'
#
loop_
_entity.id
_entity.type
_entity.pdbx_description
1 polymer ?
#
loop_
_entity_poly.entity_id
_entity_poly.type
_entity_poly.pdbx_seq_one_letter_code
_entity_poly.pdbx_strand_id
1 'polypeptide(L)'
;MESSELFSGSKPTGKHSDTTDQQSSSDESNAFIVEDGEVFQLPPEFSMETHQDLSLQFKKIFQFFVHVAVQPPAGRSAYMEQQMQEEEYFSVPLQVTRRKLSGLRDSLVSSSVWRPAFTKSLEKYPEFQLVELDFAVPSCDACHLGGRMSTLLGRLSGSQYHKDGFETIPSEGHASGGEASKEFHLGRFCARRTRVFHNFCHWEYGLFQSILQEIKSLKTSSSTTFHPIAFFRGKEPPEDLNDADGLCDWLDERKIIDLEWQRLKNMMESARHLELRDRNGEIDD
;
A
#
# COMPACT_ATOMS: atom_id res chain seq x y z
N MET A 1 26.22 10.37 -64.07
CA MET A 1 25.04 11.25 -63.99
C MET A 1 24.06 10.57 -63.06
N GLU A 2 23.98 11.02 -61.81
CA GLU A 2 22.74 10.98 -61.05
C GLU A 2 22.89 11.95 -59.87
N SER A 3 21.89 12.81 -59.74
CA SER A 3 21.84 14.03 -58.94
C SER A 3 21.22 13.76 -57.57
N SER A 4 21.88 14.23 -56.52
CA SER A 4 21.35 14.29 -55.16
C SER A 4 20.56 15.58 -54.95
N GLU A 5 19.26 15.48 -54.66
CA GLU A 5 18.49 16.59 -54.09
C GLU A 5 18.34 16.41 -52.57
N LEU A 6 18.64 17.51 -51.88
CA LEU A 6 18.60 17.70 -50.43
C LEU A 6 17.18 18.03 -49.97
N PHE A 7 16.77 17.49 -48.82
CA PHE A 7 15.60 17.99 -48.09
C PHE A 7 16.00 18.85 -46.88
N SER A 8 15.18 19.89 -46.74
CA SER A 8 15.25 21.10 -45.92
C SER A 8 14.86 20.86 -44.46
N GLY A 9 15.53 21.53 -43.50
CA GLY A 9 15.05 21.59 -42.11
C GLY A 9 16.01 22.03 -41.00
N SER A 10 17.31 22.19 -41.25
CA SER A 10 18.26 22.50 -40.15
C SER A 10 18.73 23.96 -40.19
N LYS A 11 18.37 24.76 -39.17
CA LYS A 11 18.97 26.10 -38.96
C LYS A 11 20.42 25.96 -38.46
N PRO A 12 21.36 26.79 -38.94
CA PRO A 12 22.80 26.58 -38.76
C PRO A 12 23.33 27.05 -37.41
N THR A 13 24.30 26.30 -36.90
CA THR A 13 25.24 26.72 -35.85
C THR A 13 26.21 27.78 -36.39
N GLY A 14 26.10 29.02 -35.91
CA GLY A 14 27.05 30.10 -36.19
C GLY A 14 27.88 30.46 -34.96
N LYS A 15 29.20 30.32 -35.06
CA LYS A 15 30.20 30.84 -34.09
C LYS A 15 30.63 32.25 -34.52
N HIS A 16 30.71 33.19 -33.57
CA HIS A 16 31.62 34.36 -33.52
C HIS A 16 31.43 35.02 -32.13
N SER A 17 32.37 34.93 -31.19
CA SER A 17 33.57 35.76 -30.91
C SER A 17 33.28 37.16 -30.32
N ASP A 18 33.62 37.26 -29.02
CA ASP A 18 34.19 38.38 -28.25
C ASP A 18 33.39 39.63 -27.79
N THR A 19 33.63 39.93 -26.50
CA THR A 19 33.72 41.22 -25.77
C THR A 19 32.51 41.92 -25.11
N THR A 20 32.55 41.91 -23.76
CA THR A 20 32.47 43.03 -22.79
C THR A 20 31.12 43.68 -22.39
N ASP A 21 30.91 43.69 -21.05
CA ASP A 21 30.11 44.53 -20.14
C ASP A 21 29.05 45.51 -20.67
N GLN A 22 27.82 45.45 -20.14
CA GLN A 22 27.22 46.49 -19.28
C GLN A 22 25.75 46.22 -18.91
N GLN A 23 25.41 46.78 -17.75
CA GLN A 23 24.19 46.69 -16.95
C GLN A 23 23.12 47.68 -17.47
N SER A 24 21.84 47.30 -17.56
CA SER A 24 20.70 48.24 -17.48
C SER A 24 19.36 47.51 -17.27
N SER A 25 18.39 48.29 -16.81
CA SER A 25 17.25 47.97 -15.95
C SER A 25 15.91 47.70 -16.66
N SER A 26 15.05 46.99 -15.92
CA SER A 26 13.58 47.20 -15.74
C SER A 26 12.60 47.20 -16.92
N ASP A 27 11.64 46.29 -16.78
CA ASP A 27 10.19 46.45 -16.95
C ASP A 27 9.46 46.07 -18.26
N GLU A 28 8.30 45.47 -18.00
CA GLU A 28 7.10 45.23 -18.83
C GLU A 28 7.09 44.10 -19.86
N SER A 29 6.58 42.94 -19.42
CA SER A 29 5.63 42.14 -20.22
C SER A 29 4.82 41.16 -19.35
N ASN A 30 4.04 41.69 -18.40
CA ASN A 30 2.88 40.96 -17.85
C ASN A 30 1.65 41.30 -18.68
N ALA A 31 1.58 40.70 -19.87
CA ALA A 31 0.42 40.77 -20.75
C ALA A 31 -0.71 39.89 -20.21
N PHE A 32 -1.59 40.51 -19.42
CA PHE A 32 -3.05 40.33 -19.38
C PHE A 32 -3.61 38.97 -19.83
N ILE A 33 -3.82 38.06 -18.89
CA ILE A 33 -4.77 36.94 -19.03
C ILE A 33 -6.10 37.41 -18.44
N VAL A 34 -7.13 37.49 -19.27
CA VAL A 34 -8.51 37.75 -18.84
C VAL A 34 -8.99 36.51 -18.10
N GLU A 35 -9.32 36.66 -16.82
CA GLU A 35 -10.05 35.67 -16.03
C GLU A 35 -11.51 35.64 -16.52
N ASP A 36 -11.78 34.89 -17.58
CA ASP A 36 -13.13 34.44 -17.86
C ASP A 36 -13.47 33.30 -16.88
N GLY A 37 -14.27 33.67 -15.86
CA GLY A 37 -14.69 32.80 -14.78
C GLY A 37 -15.65 31.71 -15.22
N GLU A 38 -15.11 30.54 -15.53
CA GLU A 38 -15.71 29.26 -15.13
C GLU A 38 -14.63 28.49 -14.35
N VAL A 39 -14.80 28.38 -13.03
CA VAL A 39 -14.01 27.45 -12.22
C VAL A 39 -14.47 26.05 -12.65
N PHE A 40 -13.84 25.50 -13.70
CA PHE A 40 -14.04 24.11 -14.06
C PHE A 40 -13.62 23.27 -12.85
N GLN A 41 -14.61 22.74 -12.12
CA GLN A 41 -14.38 21.70 -11.13
C GLN A 41 -13.86 20.50 -11.91
N LEU A 42 -12.53 20.36 -11.94
CA LEU A 42 -11.88 19.16 -12.45
C LEU A 42 -12.50 17.97 -11.72
N PRO A 43 -12.85 16.89 -12.45
CA PRO A 43 -13.34 15.68 -11.81
C PRO A 43 -12.36 15.29 -10.68
N PRO A 44 -12.84 14.76 -9.54
CA PRO A 44 -12.00 14.49 -8.38
C PRO A 44 -10.75 13.67 -8.71
N GLU A 45 -10.81 12.84 -9.75
CA GLU A 45 -9.70 12.04 -10.28
C GLU A 45 -8.54 12.86 -10.87
N PHE A 46 -8.78 14.13 -11.20
CA PHE A 46 -7.83 15.09 -11.77
C PHE A 46 -7.63 16.34 -10.90
N SER A 47 -8.20 16.37 -9.69
CA SER A 47 -8.00 17.45 -8.71
C SER A 47 -6.58 17.43 -8.13
N MET A 48 -6.02 18.60 -7.78
CA MET A 48 -4.73 18.75 -7.08
C MET A 48 -4.63 17.90 -5.80
N GLU A 49 -5.74 17.51 -5.21
CA GLU A 49 -5.80 16.64 -4.04
C GLU A 49 -5.28 15.22 -4.33
N THR A 50 -5.44 14.72 -5.56
CA THR A 50 -4.85 13.43 -5.99
C THR A 50 -3.32 13.48 -6.11
N HIS A 51 -2.75 14.68 -6.17
CA HIS A 51 -1.31 14.94 -6.22
C HIS A 51 -0.70 15.22 -4.84
N GLN A 52 -1.48 15.21 -3.75
CA GLN A 52 -0.93 15.26 -2.40
C GLN A 52 0.07 14.11 -2.19
N ASP A 53 1.13 14.36 -1.42
CA ASP A 53 2.11 13.34 -1.09
C ASP A 53 1.42 12.12 -0.46
N LEU A 54 1.87 10.91 -0.85
CA LEU A 54 1.28 9.66 -0.36
C LEU A 54 1.30 9.55 1.16
N SER A 55 2.27 10.19 1.80
CA SER A 55 2.34 10.32 3.26
C SER A 55 1.07 10.96 3.83
N LEU A 56 0.59 12.05 3.22
CA LEU A 56 -0.61 12.76 3.68
C LEU A 56 -1.88 11.93 3.41
N GLN A 57 -1.95 11.27 2.24
CA GLN A 57 -3.04 10.35 1.93
C GLN A 57 -3.09 9.20 2.94
N PHE A 58 -1.93 8.66 3.31
CA PHE A 58 -1.82 7.61 4.32
C PHE A 58 -2.30 8.07 5.70
N LYS A 59 -1.98 9.30 6.13
CA LYS A 59 -2.48 9.83 7.40
C LYS A 59 -4.02 9.86 7.45
N LYS A 60 -4.67 10.32 6.37
CA LYS A 60 -6.14 10.33 6.26
C LYS A 60 -6.72 8.91 6.30
N ILE A 61 -6.09 7.95 5.63
CA ILE A 61 -6.50 6.53 5.67
C ILE A 61 -6.34 5.96 7.09
N PHE A 62 -5.23 6.27 7.76
CA PHE A 62 -5.00 5.84 9.13
C PHE A 62 -6.10 6.38 10.05
N GLN A 63 -6.38 7.68 9.99
CA GLN A 63 -7.46 8.31 10.74
C GLN A 63 -8.80 7.61 10.44
N PHE A 64 -9.14 7.40 9.17
CA PHE A 64 -10.35 6.69 8.79
C PHE A 64 -10.45 5.30 9.44
N PHE A 65 -9.37 4.53 9.45
CA PHE A 65 -9.36 3.20 10.06
C PHE A 65 -9.45 3.25 11.58
N VAL A 66 -8.97 4.32 12.24
CA VAL A 66 -9.23 4.56 13.68
C VAL A 66 -10.73 4.80 13.91
N HIS A 67 -11.37 5.64 13.09
CA HIS A 67 -12.83 5.87 13.13
C HIS A 67 -13.61 4.55 12.99
N VAL A 68 -13.22 3.69 12.04
CA VAL A 68 -13.80 2.34 11.87
C VAL A 68 -13.51 1.45 13.09
N ALA A 69 -12.28 1.48 13.62
CA ALA A 69 -11.85 0.59 14.71
C ALA A 69 -12.60 0.84 16.02
N VAL A 70 -12.99 2.09 16.27
CA VAL A 70 -13.80 2.50 17.42
C VAL A 70 -15.23 1.97 17.34
N GLN A 71 -15.79 1.79 16.13
CA GLN A 71 -17.13 1.26 15.97
C GLN A 71 -17.26 -0.18 16.49
N PRO A 72 -18.44 -0.58 17.01
CA PRO A 72 -18.73 -1.96 17.35
C PRO A 72 -18.50 -2.89 16.14
N PRO A 73 -17.93 -4.09 16.32
CA PRO A 73 -17.62 -5.02 15.22
C PRO A 73 -18.74 -5.19 14.19
N ALA A 74 -19.97 -5.41 14.65
CA ALA A 74 -21.14 -5.61 13.78
C ALA A 74 -21.51 -4.38 12.93
N GLY A 75 -21.13 -3.16 13.35
CA GLY A 75 -21.46 -1.91 12.66
C GLY A 75 -20.37 -1.41 11.71
N ARG A 76 -19.17 -1.99 11.75
CA ARG A 76 -18.00 -1.48 11.02
C ARG A 76 -18.18 -1.47 9.51
N SER A 77 -18.75 -2.53 8.95
CA SER A 77 -18.96 -2.63 7.49
C SER A 77 -19.94 -1.55 7.02
N ALA A 78 -21.07 -1.38 7.72
CA ALA A 78 -22.06 -0.35 7.39
C ALA A 78 -21.49 1.07 7.54
N TYR A 79 -20.75 1.33 8.62
CA TYR A 79 -20.09 2.62 8.82
C TYR A 79 -19.07 2.93 7.72
N MET A 80 -18.23 1.95 7.38
CA MET A 80 -17.23 2.11 6.33
C MET A 80 -17.88 2.37 4.97
N GLU A 81 -18.93 1.63 4.63
CA GLU A 81 -19.69 1.83 3.38
C GLU A 81 -20.31 3.24 3.32
N GLN A 82 -20.98 3.66 4.39
CA GLN A 82 -21.59 4.99 4.48
C GLN A 82 -20.53 6.10 4.30
N GLN A 83 -19.44 6.04 5.06
CA GLN A 83 -18.37 7.04 4.98
C GLN A 83 -17.70 7.07 3.60
N MET A 84 -17.60 5.93 2.91
CA MET A 84 -17.07 5.89 1.55
C MET A 84 -17.99 6.54 0.50
N GLN A 85 -19.29 6.66 0.78
CA GLN A 85 -20.26 7.30 -0.10
C GLN A 85 -20.42 8.79 0.21
N GLU A 86 -20.38 9.16 1.50
CA GLU A 86 -20.74 10.51 1.96
C GLU A 86 -19.53 11.43 2.11
N GLU A 87 -18.34 10.89 2.44
CA GLU A 87 -17.20 11.69 2.85
C GLU A 87 -15.99 11.55 1.90
N GLU A 88 -15.82 12.53 1.02
CA GLU A 88 -14.69 12.61 0.09
C GLU A 88 -13.33 12.68 0.80
N TYR A 89 -13.32 13.26 2.01
CA TYR A 89 -12.12 13.36 2.84
C TYR A 89 -11.45 12.00 3.09
N PHE A 90 -12.24 10.92 3.23
CA PHE A 90 -11.74 9.57 3.45
C PHE A 90 -11.76 8.73 2.17
N SER A 91 -12.77 8.88 1.32
CA SER A 91 -12.97 8.02 0.14
C SER A 91 -11.90 8.25 -0.92
N VAL A 92 -11.54 9.51 -1.22
CA VAL A 92 -10.55 9.84 -2.24
C VAL A 92 -9.15 9.30 -1.88
N PRO A 93 -8.59 9.57 -0.67
CA PRO A 93 -7.30 9.01 -0.27
C PRO A 93 -7.22 7.49 -0.38
N LEU A 94 -8.25 6.80 0.13
CA LEU A 94 -8.28 5.34 0.16
C LEU A 94 -8.34 4.77 -1.25
N GLN A 95 -9.19 5.31 -2.12
CA GLN A 95 -9.30 4.85 -3.50
C GLN A 95 -8.01 5.11 -4.30
N VAL A 96 -7.40 6.29 -4.18
CA VAL A 96 -6.14 6.61 -4.86
C VAL A 96 -5.03 5.65 -4.41
N THR A 97 -4.92 5.40 -3.11
CA THR A 97 -3.92 4.48 -2.54
C THR A 97 -4.19 3.05 -2.97
N ARG A 98 -5.45 2.58 -2.95
CA ARG A 98 -5.86 1.27 -3.47
C ARG A 98 -5.43 1.07 -4.91
N ARG A 99 -5.77 2.00 -5.81
CA ARG A 99 -5.41 1.95 -7.24
C ARG A 99 -3.90 1.89 -7.44
N LYS A 100 -3.14 2.69 -6.68
CA LYS A 100 -1.68 2.71 -6.77
C LYS A 100 -1.06 1.39 -6.32
N LEU A 101 -1.49 0.87 -5.17
CA LEU A 101 -0.95 -0.37 -4.62
C LEU A 101 -1.36 -1.58 -5.46
N SER A 102 -2.61 -1.66 -5.93
CA SER A 102 -3.04 -2.71 -6.84
C SER A 102 -2.29 -2.65 -8.18
N GLY A 103 -2.06 -1.45 -8.71
CA GLY A 103 -1.25 -1.24 -9.91
C GLY A 103 0.18 -1.74 -9.75
N LEU A 104 0.84 -1.43 -8.62
CA LEU A 104 2.18 -1.94 -8.31
C LEU A 104 2.21 -3.47 -8.13
N ARG A 105 1.21 -4.01 -7.43
CA ARG A 105 1.05 -5.47 -7.26
C ARG A 105 0.94 -6.16 -8.60
N ASP A 106 0.07 -5.67 -9.48
CA ASP A 106 -0.26 -6.34 -10.73
C ASP A 106 0.84 -6.17 -11.78
N SER A 107 1.58 -5.05 -11.77
CA SER A 107 2.67 -4.77 -12.71
C SER A 107 4.03 -5.36 -12.31
N LEU A 108 4.43 -5.26 -11.04
CA LEU A 108 5.79 -5.59 -10.60
C LEU A 108 5.88 -6.96 -9.90
N VAL A 109 4.79 -7.41 -9.26
CA VAL A 109 4.83 -8.57 -8.35
C VAL A 109 4.16 -9.78 -8.97
N SER A 110 2.93 -9.58 -9.45
CA SER A 110 2.12 -10.62 -10.08
C SER A 110 2.87 -11.20 -11.27
N SER A 111 2.81 -12.52 -11.40
CA SER A 111 3.44 -13.23 -12.50
C SER A 111 2.36 -13.76 -13.44
N SER A 112 2.55 -13.57 -14.75
CA SER A 112 1.61 -14.04 -15.77
C SER A 112 1.45 -15.57 -15.80
N VAL A 113 2.40 -16.32 -15.23
CA VAL A 113 2.33 -17.79 -15.13
C VAL A 113 1.52 -18.28 -13.92
N TRP A 114 1.11 -17.40 -13.01
CA TRP A 114 0.35 -17.79 -11.82
C TRP A 114 -1.08 -18.15 -12.16
N ARG A 115 -1.55 -19.29 -11.63
CA ARG A 115 -2.91 -19.74 -11.84
C ARG A 115 -3.90 -18.91 -11.01
N PRO A 116 -5.12 -18.64 -11.54
CA PRO A 116 -6.14 -17.92 -10.79
C PRO A 116 -6.51 -18.56 -9.45
N ALA A 117 -6.47 -19.90 -9.35
CA ALA A 117 -6.75 -20.60 -8.09
C ALA A 117 -5.69 -20.32 -7.00
N PHE A 118 -4.43 -20.13 -7.41
CA PHE A 118 -3.34 -19.78 -6.51
C PHE A 118 -3.52 -18.36 -5.98
N THR A 119 -3.68 -17.37 -6.87
CA THR A 119 -3.88 -15.96 -6.48
C THR A 119 -5.14 -15.75 -5.66
N LYS A 120 -6.27 -16.38 -6.03
CA LYS A 120 -7.51 -16.33 -5.25
C LYS A 120 -7.34 -16.87 -3.83
N SER A 121 -6.45 -17.83 -3.62
CA SER A 121 -6.17 -18.34 -2.28
C SER A 121 -5.39 -17.31 -1.46
N LEU A 122 -4.38 -16.69 -2.08
CA LEU A 122 -3.58 -15.63 -1.46
C LEU A 122 -4.40 -14.39 -1.12
N GLU A 123 -5.45 -14.08 -1.88
CA GLU A 123 -6.35 -12.95 -1.61
C GLU A 123 -7.42 -13.27 -0.55
N LYS A 124 -7.66 -14.55 -0.27
CA LYS A 124 -8.73 -15.01 0.62
C LYS A 124 -8.31 -15.02 2.08
N TYR A 125 -7.06 -15.42 2.36
CA TYR A 125 -6.59 -15.71 3.70
C TYR A 125 -5.55 -14.67 4.17
N PRO A 126 -5.80 -13.97 5.28
CA PRO A 126 -5.02 -12.78 5.67
C PRO A 126 -3.62 -13.09 6.19
N GLU A 127 -3.32 -14.34 6.53
CA GLU A 127 -2.02 -14.72 7.09
C GLU A 127 -1.26 -15.62 6.13
N PHE A 128 0.05 -15.35 6.00
CA PHE A 128 0.95 -16.13 5.16
C PHE A 128 2.30 -16.30 5.84
N GLN A 129 2.77 -17.54 5.90
CA GLN A 129 4.08 -17.91 6.43
C GLN A 129 4.89 -18.66 5.36
N LEU A 130 6.19 -18.41 5.33
CA LEU A 130 7.15 -19.21 4.57
C LEU A 130 7.98 -20.04 5.54
N VAL A 131 8.13 -21.32 5.23
CA VAL A 131 8.96 -22.27 5.98
C VAL A 131 9.91 -22.94 4.99
N GLU A 132 11.17 -23.13 5.37
CA GLU A 132 12.13 -23.91 4.56
C GLU A 132 11.78 -25.41 4.63
N LEU A 133 11.89 -26.08 3.49
CA LEU A 133 11.69 -27.52 3.40
C LEU A 133 13.01 -28.24 3.72
N ASP A 134 12.93 -29.34 4.47
CA ASP A 134 14.09 -30.19 4.76
C ASP A 134 14.70 -30.83 3.49
N PHE A 135 13.88 -31.01 2.46
CA PHE A 135 14.30 -31.54 1.16
C PHE A 135 13.56 -30.83 0.02
N ALA A 136 14.26 -30.69 -1.12
CA ALA A 136 13.68 -30.05 -2.29
C ALA A 136 12.60 -30.96 -2.91
N VAL A 137 11.41 -30.40 -3.14
CA VAL A 137 10.26 -31.10 -3.73
C VAL A 137 10.16 -30.75 -5.22
N PRO A 138 9.98 -31.71 -6.14
CA PRO A 138 9.78 -31.41 -7.55
C PRO A 138 8.55 -30.52 -7.79
N SER A 139 8.65 -29.63 -8.78
CA SER A 139 7.64 -28.66 -9.20
C SER A 139 7.44 -27.47 -8.24
N CYS A 140 6.69 -26.46 -8.69
CA CYS A 140 6.36 -25.25 -7.94
C CYS A 140 4.88 -24.90 -8.18
N ASP A 141 4.11 -24.76 -7.11
CA ASP A 141 2.65 -24.54 -7.16
C ASP A 141 2.25 -23.15 -7.65
N ALA A 142 3.20 -22.21 -7.67
CA ALA A 142 2.95 -20.87 -8.20
C ALA A 142 3.11 -20.83 -9.73
N CYS A 143 4.24 -21.29 -10.27
CA CYS A 143 4.56 -21.14 -11.69
C CYS A 143 4.32 -22.39 -12.54
N HIS A 144 4.30 -23.59 -11.94
CA HIS A 144 4.19 -24.89 -12.61
C HIS A 144 5.15 -25.11 -13.80
N LEU A 145 6.23 -24.33 -13.89
CA LEU A 145 7.24 -24.51 -14.92
C LEU A 145 8.05 -25.78 -14.61
N GLY A 146 8.15 -26.67 -15.61
CA GLY A 146 8.86 -27.94 -15.48
C GLY A 146 10.33 -27.78 -15.10
N GLY A 147 10.89 -28.76 -14.40
CA GLY A 147 12.30 -28.80 -14.00
C GLY A 147 12.68 -27.90 -12.83
N ARG A 148 11.75 -27.11 -12.27
CA ARG A 148 11.99 -26.32 -11.05
C ARG A 148 11.72 -27.14 -9.79
N MET A 149 12.55 -26.94 -8.77
CA MET A 149 12.40 -27.54 -7.45
C MET A 149 11.89 -26.49 -6.46
N SER A 150 11.00 -26.91 -5.58
CA SER A 150 10.55 -26.13 -4.43
C SER A 150 11.42 -26.41 -3.22
N THR A 151 11.85 -25.35 -2.56
CA THR A 151 12.66 -25.39 -1.34
C THR A 151 11.95 -24.73 -0.16
N LEU A 152 10.79 -24.12 -0.40
CA LEU A 152 10.00 -23.39 0.58
C LEU A 152 8.57 -23.88 0.55
N LEU A 153 7.94 -23.95 1.71
CA LEU A 153 6.53 -24.19 1.92
C LEU A 153 5.85 -22.87 2.30
N GLY A 154 4.93 -22.41 1.47
CA GLY A 154 4.04 -21.29 1.77
C GLY A 154 2.77 -21.79 2.43
N ARG A 155 2.47 -21.31 3.63
CA ARG A 155 1.29 -21.70 4.40
C ARG A 155 0.35 -20.52 4.58
N LEU A 156 -0.89 -20.66 4.16
CA LEU A 156 -1.97 -19.71 4.43
C LEU A 156 -2.75 -20.13 5.68
N SER A 157 -3.06 -19.16 6.53
CA SER A 157 -3.84 -19.32 7.76
C SER A 157 -4.78 -18.13 7.99
N GLY A 158 -5.54 -18.20 9.07
CA GLY A 158 -6.53 -17.20 9.42
C GLY A 158 -7.84 -17.40 8.67
N SER A 159 -8.89 -16.80 9.24
CA SER A 159 -10.23 -16.85 8.68
C SER A 159 -10.42 -15.81 7.57
N GLN A 160 -11.26 -16.13 6.59
CA GLN A 160 -11.66 -15.16 5.57
C GLN A 160 -12.34 -13.96 6.26
N TYR A 161 -12.18 -12.76 5.71
CA TYR A 161 -12.76 -11.54 6.27
C TYR A 161 -13.45 -10.70 5.20
N HIS A 162 -14.41 -9.87 5.63
CA HIS A 162 -15.00 -8.84 4.79
C HIS A 162 -14.01 -7.70 4.58
N LYS A 163 -13.73 -7.36 3.32
CA LYS A 163 -12.85 -6.22 3.00
C LYS A 163 -13.40 -4.89 3.55
N ASP A 164 -14.72 -4.83 3.70
CA ASP A 164 -15.42 -3.73 4.37
C ASP A 164 -15.58 -4.07 5.85
N GLY A 165 -15.07 -3.21 6.72
CA GLY A 165 -15.14 -3.38 8.18
C GLY A 165 -14.21 -4.44 8.79
N PHE A 166 -13.50 -5.24 7.99
CA PHE A 166 -12.44 -6.18 8.41
C PHE A 166 -12.87 -7.29 9.37
N GLU A 167 -14.16 -7.60 9.43
CA GLU A 167 -14.70 -8.65 10.30
C GLU A 167 -14.54 -10.04 9.67
N THR A 168 -14.25 -11.03 10.51
CA THR A 168 -14.11 -12.43 10.08
C THR A 168 -15.45 -13.01 9.65
N ILE A 169 -15.47 -13.69 8.51
CA ILE A 169 -16.63 -14.41 8.01
C ILE A 169 -16.75 -15.73 8.78
N PRO A 170 -17.87 -16.00 9.49
CA PRO A 170 -18.09 -17.28 10.14
C PRO A 170 -18.04 -18.40 9.11
N SER A 171 -17.13 -19.35 9.30
CA SER A 171 -17.09 -20.55 8.47
C SER A 171 -18.15 -21.53 8.99
N GLU A 172 -19.31 -21.58 8.34
CA GLU A 172 -20.31 -22.60 8.61
C GLU A 172 -19.78 -23.97 8.16
N GLY A 173 -19.17 -24.73 9.07
CA GLY A 173 -18.89 -26.16 8.79
C GLY A 173 -17.67 -26.83 9.38
N HIS A 174 -16.86 -26.22 10.26
CA HIS A 174 -15.75 -26.94 10.91
C HIS A 174 -15.63 -26.65 12.41
N ALA A 175 -16.61 -27.12 13.17
CA ALA A 175 -16.44 -27.43 14.59
C ALA A 175 -15.69 -28.77 14.74
N SER A 176 -14.37 -28.77 14.53
CA SER A 176 -13.41 -29.75 15.04
C SER A 176 -12.01 -29.46 14.49
N GLY A 177 -11.14 -28.85 15.31
CA GLY A 177 -9.68 -28.95 15.23
C GLY A 177 -8.99 -28.69 13.88
N GLY A 178 -8.63 -27.44 13.63
CA GLY A 178 -7.70 -27.02 12.57
C GLY A 178 -8.37 -26.16 11.50
N GLU A 179 -8.12 -24.85 11.51
CA GLU A 179 -8.35 -24.04 10.31
C GLU A 179 -7.68 -24.75 9.12
N ALA A 180 -8.42 -24.91 8.02
CA ALA A 180 -7.91 -25.55 6.81
C ALA A 180 -6.77 -24.71 6.22
N SER A 181 -5.56 -24.96 6.72
CA SER A 181 -4.36 -24.28 6.28
C SER A 181 -4.03 -24.76 4.88
N LYS A 182 -3.95 -23.84 3.92
CA LYS A 182 -3.61 -24.16 2.54
C LYS A 182 -2.11 -24.00 2.35
N GLU A 183 -1.48 -25.06 1.85
CA GLU A 183 -0.03 -25.11 1.67
C GLU A 183 0.35 -25.12 0.18
N PHE A 184 1.50 -24.53 -0.13
CA PHE A 184 2.07 -24.44 -1.47
C PHE A 184 3.56 -24.72 -1.44
N HIS A 185 4.03 -25.61 -2.29
CA HIS A 185 5.45 -25.80 -2.57
C HIS A 185 5.91 -24.71 -3.53
N LEU A 186 6.88 -23.92 -3.08
CA LEU A 186 7.36 -22.74 -3.79
C LEU A 186 8.87 -22.83 -4.03
N GLY A 187 9.28 -22.58 -5.27
CA GLY A 187 10.68 -22.26 -5.57
C GLY A 187 11.05 -20.88 -5.01
N ARG A 188 12.34 -20.65 -4.73
CA ARG A 188 12.87 -19.41 -4.11
C ARG A 188 12.29 -18.12 -4.67
N PHE A 189 12.29 -17.96 -5.99
CA PHE A 189 11.78 -16.75 -6.66
C PHE A 189 10.27 -16.60 -6.48
N CYS A 190 9.52 -17.67 -6.66
CA CYS A 190 8.07 -17.65 -6.48
C CYS A 190 7.71 -17.37 -5.03
N ALA A 191 8.38 -17.99 -4.05
CA ALA A 191 8.15 -17.76 -2.63
C ALA A 191 8.30 -16.28 -2.24
N ARG A 192 9.38 -15.62 -2.70
CA ARG A 192 9.60 -14.20 -2.44
C ARG A 192 8.51 -13.33 -3.08
N ARG A 193 8.17 -13.58 -4.36
CA ARG A 193 7.08 -12.86 -5.05
C ARG A 193 5.74 -13.09 -4.36
N THR A 194 5.44 -14.31 -3.94
CA THR A 194 4.20 -14.67 -3.23
C THR A 194 4.07 -13.92 -1.91
N ARG A 195 5.15 -13.82 -1.13
CA ARG A 195 5.16 -13.04 0.12
C ARG A 195 4.83 -11.57 -0.14
N VAL A 196 5.48 -10.96 -1.14
CA VAL A 196 5.21 -9.56 -1.49
C VAL A 196 3.77 -9.42 -1.98
N PHE A 197 3.29 -10.29 -2.88
CA PHE A 197 1.93 -10.25 -3.40
C PHE A 197 0.89 -10.33 -2.29
N HIS A 198 1.07 -11.25 -1.34
CA HIS A 198 0.19 -11.43 -0.19
C HIS A 198 0.14 -10.16 0.69
N ASN A 199 1.29 -9.55 0.98
CA ASN A 199 1.33 -8.26 1.70
C ASN A 199 0.50 -7.18 0.98
N PHE A 200 0.59 -7.09 -0.35
CA PHE A 200 -0.22 -6.15 -1.14
C PHE A 200 -1.71 -6.50 -1.13
N CYS A 201 -2.11 -7.77 -1.02
CA CYS A 201 -3.52 -8.13 -0.94
C CYS A 201 -4.15 -7.76 0.40
N HIS A 202 -3.36 -7.80 1.47
CA HIS A 202 -3.83 -7.65 2.85
C HIS A 202 -3.28 -6.42 3.57
N TRP A 203 -2.78 -5.41 2.85
CA TRP A 203 -2.20 -4.21 3.46
C TRP A 203 -3.21 -3.47 4.35
N GLU A 204 -4.47 -3.34 3.91
CA GLU A 204 -5.54 -2.69 4.68
C GLU A 204 -5.85 -3.47 5.95
N TYR A 205 -5.97 -4.80 5.83
CA TYR A 205 -6.21 -5.68 6.97
C TYR A 205 -5.06 -5.60 7.97
N GLY A 206 -3.81 -5.64 7.50
CA GLY A 206 -2.63 -5.52 8.34
C GLY A 206 -2.57 -4.19 9.10
N LEU A 207 -2.88 -3.09 8.41
CA LEU A 207 -2.99 -1.76 9.03
C LEU A 207 -4.09 -1.71 10.09
N PHE A 208 -5.28 -2.20 9.74
CA PHE A 208 -6.42 -2.20 10.64
C PHE A 208 -6.19 -3.06 11.89
N GLN A 209 -5.58 -4.24 11.75
CA GLN A 209 -5.23 -5.09 12.89
C GLN A 209 -4.18 -4.43 13.80
N SER A 210 -3.20 -3.71 13.24
CA SER A 210 -2.23 -2.93 14.02
C SER A 210 -2.92 -1.84 14.85
N ILE A 211 -3.83 -1.08 14.24
CA ILE A 211 -4.65 -0.06 14.92
C ILE A 211 -5.50 -0.71 16.03
N LEU A 212 -6.19 -1.80 15.74
CA LEU A 212 -7.00 -2.52 16.73
C LEU A 212 -6.17 -3.01 17.91
N GLN A 213 -4.94 -3.47 17.65
CA GLN A 213 -4.04 -3.95 18.70
C GLN A 213 -3.62 -2.80 19.63
N GLU A 214 -3.29 -1.63 19.10
CA GLU A 214 -2.97 -0.44 19.91
C GLU A 214 -4.17 0.01 20.74
N ILE A 215 -5.38 0.07 20.16
CA ILE A 215 -6.61 0.45 20.88
C ILE A 215 -6.96 -0.59 21.97
N LYS A 216 -6.79 -1.88 21.69
CA LYS A 216 -7.02 -2.95 22.70
C LYS A 216 -5.99 -2.88 23.83
N SER A 217 -4.74 -2.56 23.51
CA SER A 217 -3.66 -2.37 24.48
C SER A 217 -3.99 -1.22 25.44
N LEU A 218 -4.54 -0.12 24.92
CA LEU A 218 -5.06 1.00 25.72
C LEU A 218 -6.20 0.57 26.67
N LYS A 219 -7.21 -0.12 26.14
CA LYS A 219 -8.36 -0.61 26.93
C LYS A 219 -7.92 -1.52 28.08
N THR A 220 -6.96 -2.41 27.81
CA THR A 220 -6.42 -3.33 28.83
C THR A 220 -5.59 -2.58 29.87
N SER A 221 -4.76 -1.63 29.43
CA SER A 221 -3.91 -0.82 30.32
C SER A 221 -4.69 0.13 31.22
N SER A 222 -5.89 0.56 30.79
CA SER A 222 -6.83 1.32 31.63
C SER A 222 -7.45 0.45 32.74
N SER A 223 -7.58 -0.86 32.51
CA SER A 223 -8.16 -1.80 33.49
C SER A 223 -7.18 -2.33 34.56
N THR A 224 -5.87 -2.26 34.32
CA THR A 224 -4.84 -2.76 35.25
C THR A 224 -4.08 -1.61 35.92
N THR A 225 -3.96 -1.66 37.25
CA THR A 225 -3.35 -0.63 38.14
C THR A 225 -1.84 -0.37 37.91
N PHE A 226 -1.19 -1.13 37.02
CA PHE A 226 0.21 -0.92 36.65
C PHE A 226 0.27 -0.31 35.26
N HIS A 227 0.89 0.86 35.14
CA HIS A 227 1.01 1.60 33.89
C HIS A 227 2.47 1.65 33.39
N PRO A 228 2.97 0.64 32.66
CA PRO A 228 4.26 0.74 31.98
C PRO A 228 4.24 1.74 30.80
N ILE A 229 3.03 2.09 30.32
CA ILE A 229 2.79 2.73 29.01
C ILE A 229 2.27 4.18 29.16
N ALA A 230 1.94 4.65 30.37
CA ALA A 230 1.20 5.90 30.59
C ALA A 230 2.01 7.20 30.39
N PHE A 231 3.32 7.13 30.14
CA PHE A 231 4.16 8.33 30.03
C PHE A 231 5.07 8.28 28.78
N PHE A 232 4.47 8.24 27.59
CA PHE A 232 5.24 8.65 26.40
C PHE A 232 5.18 10.18 26.29
N ARG A 233 6.32 10.85 26.51
CA ARG A 233 6.46 12.33 26.48
C ARG A 233 5.52 13.12 27.43
N GLY A 234 4.98 12.50 28.47
CA GLY A 234 4.19 13.20 29.50
C GLY A 234 2.74 13.50 29.12
N LYS A 235 2.21 12.87 28.07
CA LYS A 235 0.79 12.95 27.72
C LYS A 235 0.06 11.66 28.10
N GLU A 236 -1.07 11.84 28.77
CA GLU A 236 -1.96 10.77 29.16
C GLU A 236 -2.75 10.26 27.93
N PRO A 237 -3.14 8.97 27.91
CA PRO A 237 -4.05 8.47 26.90
C PRO A 237 -5.38 9.24 26.92
N PRO A 238 -6.10 9.34 25.79
CA PRO A 238 -7.41 10.00 25.73
C PRO A 238 -8.38 9.44 26.78
N GLU A 239 -9.15 10.31 27.42
CA GLU A 239 -10.15 9.92 28.43
C GLU A 239 -11.29 9.11 27.79
N ASP A 240 -11.73 9.52 26.58
CA ASP A 240 -12.74 8.79 25.80
C ASP A 240 -12.08 7.94 24.71
N LEU A 241 -12.15 6.62 24.87
CA LEU A 241 -11.66 5.65 23.89
C LEU A 241 -12.62 5.47 22.70
N ASN A 242 -13.71 6.24 22.66
CA ASN A 242 -14.58 6.36 21.48
C ASN A 242 -14.34 7.67 20.71
N ASP A 243 -13.49 8.56 21.22
CA ASP A 243 -13.03 9.71 20.46
C ASP A 243 -11.95 9.27 19.46
N ALA A 244 -12.36 9.05 18.21
CA ALA A 244 -11.48 8.59 17.16
C ALA A 244 -10.39 9.62 16.81
N ASP A 245 -10.69 10.92 16.88
CA ASP A 245 -9.71 11.96 16.56
C ASP A 245 -8.68 12.11 17.69
N GLY A 246 -9.13 12.11 18.95
CA GLY A 246 -8.23 12.07 20.10
C GLY A 246 -7.33 10.83 20.13
N LEU A 247 -7.87 9.66 19.75
CA LEU A 247 -7.07 8.44 19.57
C LEU A 247 -6.05 8.57 18.44
N CYS A 248 -6.43 9.18 17.33
CA CYS A 248 -5.52 9.38 16.20
C CYS A 248 -4.35 10.29 16.59
N ASP A 249 -4.62 11.40 17.28
CA ASP A 249 -3.59 12.31 17.77
C ASP A 249 -2.61 11.61 18.73
N TRP A 250 -3.15 10.82 19.66
CA TRP A 250 -2.33 10.04 20.60
C TRP A 250 -1.43 9.00 19.89
N LEU A 251 -1.95 8.36 18.84
CA LEU A 251 -1.17 7.41 18.02
C LEU A 251 -0.10 8.11 17.17
N ASP A 252 -0.35 9.33 16.66
CA ASP A 252 0.64 10.12 15.91
C ASP A 252 1.80 10.56 16.82
N GLU A 253 1.49 10.99 18.05
CA GLU A 253 2.50 11.37 19.04
C GLU A 253 3.46 10.24 19.37
N ARG A 254 2.95 9.01 19.44
CA ARG A 254 3.71 7.78 19.64
C ARG A 254 4.41 7.27 18.39
N LYS A 255 4.28 7.99 17.27
CA LYS A 255 4.89 7.62 15.99
C LYS A 255 4.36 6.32 15.39
N ILE A 256 3.17 5.87 15.81
CA ILE A 256 2.54 4.66 15.25
C ILE A 256 2.18 4.89 13.78
N ILE A 257 1.64 6.07 13.45
CA ILE A 257 1.32 6.43 12.06
C ILE A 257 2.59 6.42 11.20
N ASP A 258 3.68 7.01 11.70
CA ASP A 258 4.97 7.05 11.01
C ASP A 258 5.55 5.63 10.80
N LEU A 259 5.42 4.74 11.79
CA LEU A 259 5.86 3.33 11.71
C LEU A 259 5.07 2.54 10.67
N GLU A 260 3.75 2.63 10.69
CA GLU A 260 2.91 1.94 9.70
C GLU A 260 3.10 2.51 8.28
N TRP A 261 3.37 3.82 8.17
CA TRP A 261 3.77 4.42 6.91
C TRP A 261 5.12 3.85 6.40
N GLN A 262 6.12 3.71 7.27
CA GLN A 262 7.38 3.05 6.88
C GLN A 262 7.14 1.61 6.42
N ARG A 263 6.26 0.87 7.09
CA ARG A 263 5.90 -0.49 6.70
C ARG A 263 5.30 -0.53 5.29
N LEU A 264 4.40 0.39 4.97
CA LEU A 264 3.81 0.50 3.63
C LEU A 264 4.84 0.88 2.57
N LYS A 265 5.76 1.79 2.88
CA LYS A 265 6.89 2.14 1.99
C LYS A 265 7.82 0.96 1.74
N ASN A 266 8.21 0.25 2.78
CA ASN A 266 9.05 -0.95 2.66
C ASN A 266 8.38 -2.03 1.80
N MET A 267 7.04 -2.16 1.90
CA MET A 267 6.28 -3.04 1.02
C MET A 267 6.38 -2.59 -0.45
N MET A 268 6.20 -1.31 -0.75
CA MET A 268 6.35 -0.77 -2.12
C MET A 268 7.79 -0.93 -2.66
N GLU A 269 8.81 -0.73 -1.83
CA GLU A 269 10.21 -0.94 -2.20
C GLU A 269 10.52 -2.41 -2.45
N SER A 270 9.95 -3.32 -1.65
CA SER A 270 10.12 -4.76 -1.84
C SER A 270 9.64 -5.24 -3.22
N ALA A 271 8.58 -4.62 -3.76
CA ALA A 271 8.10 -4.89 -5.11
C ALA A 271 9.11 -4.45 -6.17
N ARG A 272 9.70 -3.26 -6.03
CA ARG A 272 10.73 -2.75 -6.97
C ARG A 272 12.00 -3.61 -6.96
N HIS A 273 12.39 -4.11 -5.79
CA HIS A 273 13.55 -4.98 -5.66
C HIS A 273 13.37 -6.37 -6.31
N LEU A 274 12.12 -6.82 -6.53
CA LEU A 274 11.87 -8.06 -7.28
C LEU A 274 12.32 -7.91 -8.74
N GLU A 275 12.02 -6.77 -9.38
CA GLU A 275 12.42 -6.53 -10.78
C GLU A 275 13.94 -6.36 -10.95
N LEU A 276 14.59 -5.62 -10.06
CA LEU A 276 16.02 -5.36 -10.16
C LEU A 276 16.84 -6.65 -10.06
N ARG A 277 16.41 -7.59 -9.19
CA ARG A 277 17.07 -8.88 -9.05
C ARG A 277 16.77 -9.83 -10.21
N ASP A 278 15.58 -9.78 -10.78
CA ASP A 278 15.25 -10.54 -12.00
C ASP A 278 16.13 -10.10 -13.19
N ARG A 279 16.52 -8.81 -13.26
CA ARG A 279 17.43 -8.30 -14.29
C ARG A 279 18.90 -8.67 -14.07
N ASN A 280 19.33 -8.73 -12.82
CA ASN A 280 20.74 -8.95 -12.48
C ASN A 280 21.13 -10.42 -12.37
N GLY A 281 20.17 -11.36 -12.37
CA GLY A 281 20.46 -12.79 -12.35
C GLY A 281 21.30 -13.24 -11.14
N GLU A 282 21.23 -12.52 -10.02
CA GLU A 282 22.01 -12.83 -8.82
C GLU A 282 21.54 -14.18 -8.23
N ILE A 283 22.35 -15.20 -8.51
CA ILE A 283 22.36 -16.49 -7.82
C ILE A 283 23.05 -16.24 -6.49
N ASP A 284 22.27 -15.90 -5.47
CA ASP A 284 22.73 -15.96 -4.08
C ASP A 284 22.78 -17.46 -3.71
N ASP A 285 24.00 -18.03 -3.62
CA ASP A 285 24.29 -19.40 -3.14
C ASP A 285 23.55 -19.76 -1.84
#